data_AF-X6LIJ4-F1
#
_entry.id   AF-X6LIJ4-F1
#
_cell.length_a   1.000
_cell.length_b   1.000
_cell.length_c   1.000
_cell.angle_alpha   90.00
_cell.angle_beta   90.00
_cell.angle_gamma   90.00
#
_symmetry.space_group_name_H-M   'P 1'
#
loop_
_entity.id
_entity.type
_entity.pdbx_description
1 polymer ?
#
loop_
_entity_poly.entity_id
_entity_poly.type
_entity_poly.pdbx_seq_one_letter_code
_entity_poly.pdbx_strand_id
1 'polypeptide(L)'
;QQGSQIAIESEFQYQNDNDIKLDPEIENENKINIKEKKETEIKKKNTQDIWKKYFNGDSIAKYILRRTGDNKYQFLHKSCQEYYAAQKIIFDIISWKPKNIYTNHIDNQQFQQQFKIQAQKFLINKKLLNEEMGIIQFIADRIYDNNLMFVNLKSRLFRLIQSSKNNSKVSIAAANAATILNVAR
;
A
#
# COMPACT_ATOMS: atom_id res chain seq x y z
N GLN A 1 -23.43 12.98 13.50
CA GLN A 1 -23.62 11.55 13.82
C GLN A 1 -22.43 10.79 13.25
N GLN A 2 -21.53 10.27 14.11
CA GLN A 2 -20.45 9.39 13.67
C GLN A 2 -21.06 8.02 13.32
N GLY A 3 -21.12 7.67 12.04
CA GLY A 3 -21.67 6.39 11.60
C GLY A 3 -20.77 5.24 12.05
N SER A 4 -21.33 4.25 12.74
CA SER A 4 -20.63 3.04 13.15
C SER A 4 -20.16 2.26 11.91
N GLN A 5 -18.86 2.18 11.68
CA GLN A 5 -18.29 1.45 10.54
C GLN A 5 -18.23 -0.05 10.85
N ILE A 6 -18.82 -0.86 9.97
CA ILE A 6 -18.96 -2.32 10.13
C ILE A 6 -18.19 -2.99 9.00
N ALA A 7 -17.31 -3.95 9.33
CA ALA A 7 -16.60 -4.75 8.35
C ALA A 7 -17.33 -6.08 8.09
N ILE A 8 -17.39 -6.50 6.83
CA ILE A 8 -17.94 -7.80 6.38
C ILE A 8 -16.80 -8.58 5.72
N GLU A 9 -16.70 -9.86 6.04
CA GLU A 9 -15.66 -10.75 5.54
C GLU A 9 -15.74 -10.91 4.01
N SER A 10 -14.58 -10.94 3.36
CA SER A 10 -14.45 -11.14 1.91
C SER A 10 -13.29 -12.09 1.65
N GLU A 11 -13.46 -12.99 0.68
CA GLU A 11 -12.43 -13.94 0.27
C GLU A 11 -11.32 -13.21 -0.51
N PHE A 12 -10.23 -12.86 0.18
CA PHE A 12 -9.01 -12.35 -0.46
C PHE A 12 -7.83 -13.26 -0.14
N GLN A 13 -7.19 -13.81 -1.17
CA GLN A 13 -5.91 -14.51 -1.06
C GLN A 13 -4.77 -13.55 -1.40
N TYR A 14 -3.81 -13.39 -0.49
CA TYR A 14 -2.56 -12.67 -0.76
C TYR A 14 -1.52 -13.68 -1.27
N GLN A 15 -1.11 -13.55 -2.54
CA GLN A 15 0.05 -14.28 -3.06
C GLN A 15 1.33 -13.52 -2.71
N ASN A 16 2.20 -14.16 -1.94
CA ASN A 16 3.56 -13.69 -1.66
C ASN A 16 4.48 -14.06 -2.83
N ASP A 17 4.44 -13.30 -3.91
CA ASP A 17 5.50 -13.34 -4.92
C ASP A 17 6.59 -12.35 -4.51
N ASN A 18 7.75 -12.89 -4.09
CA ASN A 18 8.89 -12.14 -3.54
C ASN A 18 9.70 -11.35 -4.61
N ASP A 19 9.20 -11.21 -5.84
CA ASP A 19 9.89 -10.49 -6.90
C ASP A 19 9.68 -8.96 -6.79
N ILE A 20 10.50 -8.32 -5.97
CA ILE A 20 10.57 -6.85 -5.83
C ILE A 20 11.32 -6.26 -7.02
N LYS A 21 10.61 -6.09 -8.15
CA LYS A 21 11.12 -5.35 -9.31
C LYS A 21 10.96 -3.83 -9.10
N LEU A 22 12.02 -3.07 -9.29
CA LEU A 22 11.98 -1.61 -9.28
C LEU A 22 11.19 -1.08 -10.48
N ASP A 23 10.38 -0.05 -10.24
CA ASP A 23 9.69 0.67 -11.32
C ASP A 23 10.72 1.47 -12.16
N PRO A 24 10.43 1.77 -13.45
CA PRO A 24 11.31 2.63 -14.25
C PRO A 24 11.51 4.01 -13.61
N GLU A 25 12.73 4.55 -13.70
CA GLU A 25 13.08 5.86 -13.14
C GLU A 25 12.21 6.98 -13.71
N ILE A 26 11.86 7.94 -12.85
CA ILE A 26 11.20 9.20 -13.21
C ILE A 26 12.25 10.30 -13.04
N GLU A 27 12.34 11.24 -13.99
CA GLU A 27 13.35 12.34 -14.01
C GLU A 27 13.41 13.21 -12.74
N ASN A 28 12.45 13.07 -11.81
CA ASN A 28 12.36 13.82 -10.55
C ASN A 28 12.76 13.02 -9.29
N GLU A 29 13.29 11.80 -9.41
CA GLU A 29 13.73 11.03 -8.25
C GLU A 29 15.19 11.33 -7.88
N ASN A 30 15.38 11.96 -6.72
CA ASN A 30 16.70 12.02 -6.08
C ASN A 30 17.18 10.58 -5.84
N LYS A 31 18.35 10.23 -6.39
CA LYS A 31 18.94 8.88 -6.35
C LYS A 31 18.93 8.32 -4.91
N ILE A 32 18.03 7.37 -4.64
CA ILE A 32 18.09 6.55 -3.44
C ILE A 32 19.28 5.61 -3.64
N ASN A 33 20.33 5.79 -2.84
CA ASN A 33 21.55 5.01 -2.94
C ASN A 33 21.33 3.62 -2.32
N ILE A 34 20.67 2.72 -3.05
CA ILE A 34 20.45 1.34 -2.61
C ILE A 34 21.77 0.59 -2.77
N LYS A 35 22.55 0.50 -1.68
CA LYS A 35 23.65 -0.49 -1.61
C LYS A 35 23.01 -1.88 -1.61
N GLU A 36 23.20 -2.62 -2.69
CA GLU A 36 22.90 -4.05 -2.79
C GLU A 36 23.55 -4.80 -1.61
N LYS A 37 22.76 -5.13 -0.59
CA LYS A 37 23.17 -6.14 0.38
C LYS A 37 22.90 -7.49 -0.26
N LYS A 38 23.97 -8.16 -0.71
CA LYS A 38 23.93 -9.57 -1.11
C LYS A 38 23.22 -10.38 -0.02
N GLU A 39 22.13 -11.04 -0.40
CA GLU A 39 21.43 -12.00 0.43
C GLU A 39 22.37 -13.15 0.78
N THR A 40 22.77 -13.21 2.05
CA THR A 40 23.28 -14.46 2.64
C THR A 40 22.09 -15.41 2.82
N GLU A 41 22.21 -16.58 2.21
CA GLU A 41 21.30 -17.73 2.29
C GLU A 41 20.55 -17.83 3.62
N ILE A 42 19.24 -17.60 3.58
CA ILE A 42 18.37 -17.81 4.73
C ILE A 42 18.22 -19.32 4.93
N LYS A 43 19.09 -19.89 5.78
CA LYS A 43 18.82 -21.19 6.42
C LYS A 43 17.43 -21.09 7.06
N LYS A 44 16.50 -21.96 6.63
CA LYS A 44 15.17 -22.19 7.24
C LYS A 44 15.35 -22.49 8.74
N LYS A 45 15.44 -21.44 9.57
CA LYS A 45 15.19 -21.55 11.00
C LYS A 45 13.69 -21.65 11.14
N ASN A 46 13.22 -22.71 11.80
CA ASN A 46 11.85 -22.79 12.33
C ASN A 46 11.65 -21.58 13.25
N THR A 47 11.20 -20.46 12.70
CA THR A 47 10.79 -19.30 13.47
C THR A 47 9.48 -19.69 14.14
N GLN A 48 9.55 -20.01 15.44
CA GLN A 48 8.36 -19.94 16.28
C GLN A 48 7.65 -18.63 15.97
N ASP A 49 6.34 -18.72 15.71
CA ASP A 49 5.50 -17.57 15.45
C ASP A 49 5.72 -16.54 16.56
N ILE A 50 6.35 -15.42 16.20
CA ILE A 50 6.72 -14.34 17.13
C ILE A 50 5.46 -13.85 17.87
N TRP A 51 4.29 -13.95 17.25
CA TRP A 51 3.01 -13.59 17.85
C TRP A 51 2.61 -14.49 19.01
N LYS A 52 3.08 -15.74 19.08
CA LYS A 52 2.86 -16.60 20.26
C LYS A 52 3.42 -15.99 21.54
N LYS A 53 4.51 -15.23 21.45
CA LYS A 53 5.12 -14.54 22.60
C LYS A 53 4.23 -13.43 23.16
N TYR A 54 3.47 -12.76 22.30
CA TYR A 54 2.71 -11.56 22.66
C TYR A 54 1.21 -11.85 22.88
N PHE A 55 0.69 -12.88 22.22
CA PHE A 55 -0.74 -13.20 22.19
C PHE A 55 -1.05 -14.62 22.71
N ASN A 56 -0.09 -15.30 23.35
CA ASN A 56 -0.29 -16.64 23.91
C ASN A 56 -0.83 -17.67 22.89
N GLY A 57 -0.57 -17.48 21.60
CA GLY A 57 -1.10 -18.32 20.52
C GLY A 57 -2.55 -18.01 20.11
N ASP A 58 -3.18 -16.98 20.68
CA ASP A 58 -4.44 -16.44 20.17
C ASP A 58 -4.25 -15.73 18.82
N SER A 59 -5.32 -15.68 18.04
CA SER A 59 -5.35 -14.92 16.79
C SER A 59 -5.29 -13.42 17.04
N ILE A 60 -4.46 -12.70 16.27
CA ILE A 60 -4.38 -11.23 16.25
C ILE A 60 -5.77 -10.59 16.07
N ALA A 61 -6.66 -11.24 15.30
CA ALA A 61 -8.02 -10.75 15.07
C ALA A 61 -8.80 -10.53 16.37
N LYS A 62 -8.56 -11.34 17.41
CA LYS A 62 -9.19 -11.20 18.74
C LYS A 62 -8.88 -9.87 19.42
N TYR A 63 -7.71 -9.30 19.14
CA TYR A 63 -7.24 -8.06 19.78
C TYR A 63 -7.58 -6.81 18.97
N ILE A 64 -7.93 -6.97 17.69
CA ILE A 64 -8.17 -5.87 16.76
C ILE A 64 -9.65 -5.70 16.44
N LEU A 65 -10.42 -6.80 16.49
CA LEU A 65 -11.83 -6.83 16.17
C LEU A 65 -12.67 -7.24 17.38
N ARG A 66 -13.78 -6.53 17.59
CA ARG A 66 -14.84 -6.89 18.53
C ARG A 66 -16.05 -7.38 17.75
N ARG A 67 -16.61 -8.53 18.14
CA ARG A 67 -17.88 -9.03 17.62
C ARG A 67 -19.04 -8.22 18.21
N THR A 68 -19.93 -7.74 17.37
CA THR A 68 -21.10 -6.93 17.79
C THR A 68 -22.44 -7.65 17.66
N GLY A 69 -22.44 -8.92 17.25
CA GLY A 69 -23.63 -9.73 16.96
C GLY A 69 -23.73 -10.07 15.47
N ASP A 70 -24.54 -11.07 15.09
CA ASP A 70 -24.80 -11.48 13.68
C ASP A 70 -23.56 -11.64 12.77
N ASN A 71 -22.45 -12.17 13.29
CA ASN A 71 -21.17 -12.25 12.55
C ASN A 71 -20.64 -10.89 12.03
N LYS A 72 -21.08 -9.79 12.64
CA LYS A 72 -20.56 -8.44 12.39
C LYS A 72 -19.39 -8.18 13.31
N TYR A 73 -18.36 -7.56 12.75
CA TYR A 73 -17.15 -7.17 13.45
C TYR A 73 -16.92 -5.67 13.31
N GLN A 74 -16.40 -5.07 14.38
CA GLN A 74 -15.96 -3.68 14.40
C GLN A 74 -14.51 -3.64 14.88
N PHE A 75 -13.74 -2.70 14.33
CA PHE A 75 -12.42 -2.42 14.88
C PHE A 75 -12.54 -1.94 16.32
N LEU A 76 -11.65 -2.43 17.18
CA LEU A 76 -11.62 -2.05 18.58
C LEU A 76 -11.31 -0.55 18.75
N HIS A 77 -10.54 0.02 17.82
CA HIS A 77 -10.14 1.41 17.84
C HIS A 77 -10.02 1.99 16.42
N LYS A 78 -10.28 3.30 16.28
CA LYS A 78 -10.20 4.02 14.99
C LYS A 78 -8.83 3.90 14.35
N SER A 79 -7.75 4.01 15.13
CA SER A 79 -6.38 3.91 14.62
C SER A 79 -6.09 2.55 13.99
N CYS A 80 -6.68 1.45 14.50
CA CYS A 80 -6.54 0.14 13.88
C CYS A 80 -7.20 0.13 12.49
N GLN A 81 -8.40 0.68 12.38
CA GLN A 81 -9.08 0.79 11.09
C GLN A 81 -8.26 1.64 10.10
N GLU A 82 -7.77 2.79 10.54
CA GLU A 82 -6.94 3.69 9.72
C GLU A 82 -5.65 3.01 9.28
N TYR A 83 -4.99 2.27 10.18
CA TYR A 83 -3.80 1.48 9.87
C TYR A 83 -4.08 0.43 8.79
N TYR A 84 -5.13 -0.37 8.96
CA TYR A 84 -5.47 -1.40 7.97
C TYR A 84 -5.93 -0.80 6.64
N ALA A 85 -6.65 0.33 6.66
CA ALA A 85 -7.03 1.06 5.46
C ALA A 85 -5.80 1.58 4.72
N ALA A 86 -4.85 2.19 5.44
CA ALA A 86 -3.57 2.66 4.89
C ALA A 86 -2.78 1.50 4.26
N GLN A 87 -2.63 0.38 4.98
CA GLN A 87 -1.96 -0.82 4.46
C GLN A 87 -2.63 -1.28 3.17
N LYS A 88 -3.97 -1.43 3.16
CA LYS A 88 -4.70 -1.89 1.98
C LYS A 88 -4.52 -0.95 0.79
N ILE A 89 -4.50 0.36 1.01
CA ILE A 89 -4.21 1.36 -0.03
C ILE A 89 -2.78 1.21 -0.57
N ILE A 90 -1.79 1.09 0.31
CA ILE A 90 -0.39 0.90 -0.09
C ILE A 90 -0.26 -0.33 -0.96
N PHE A 91 -0.73 -1.48 -0.48
CA PHE A 91 -0.68 -2.76 -1.21
C PHE A 91 -1.38 -2.70 -2.56
N ASP A 92 -2.57 -2.11 -2.62
CA ASP A 92 -3.29 -1.95 -3.88
C ASP A 92 -2.47 -1.15 -4.91
N ILE A 93 -1.72 -0.13 -4.46
CA ILE A 93 -0.81 0.63 -5.31
C ILE A 93 0.43 -0.17 -5.70
N ILE A 94 1.18 -0.75 -4.74
CA ILE A 94 2.51 -1.35 -4.97
C ILE A 94 2.47 -2.76 -5.56
N SER A 95 1.39 -3.51 -5.33
CA SER A 95 1.23 -4.87 -5.86
C SER A 95 0.84 -4.88 -7.33
N TRP A 96 0.39 -3.75 -7.90
CA TRP A 96 0.14 -3.68 -9.33
C TRP A 96 1.41 -3.93 -10.13
N LYS A 97 1.30 -4.74 -11.19
CA LYS A 97 2.38 -5.00 -12.15
C LYS A 97 1.86 -4.72 -13.56
N PRO A 98 2.68 -4.14 -14.44
CA PRO A 98 2.30 -3.98 -15.83
C PRO A 98 2.11 -5.35 -16.48
N LYS A 99 1.15 -5.45 -17.39
CA LYS A 99 0.99 -6.65 -18.21
C LYS A 99 2.05 -6.59 -19.31
N ASN A 100 3.15 -7.32 -19.16
CA ASN A 100 4.11 -7.54 -20.24
C ASN A 100 3.96 -8.95 -20.77
N ILE A 101 3.70 -9.05 -22.08
CA ILE A 101 3.49 -10.33 -22.76
C ILE A 101 4.83 -10.91 -23.24
N TYR A 102 5.89 -10.15 -23.51
CA TYR A 102 7.11 -10.74 -24.12
C TYR A 102 8.49 -10.09 -23.82
N THR A 103 8.63 -9.02 -23.03
CA THR A 103 9.94 -8.38 -22.80
C THR A 103 10.27 -8.10 -21.33
N ASN A 104 11.49 -8.45 -20.92
CA ASN A 104 12.02 -8.22 -19.56
C ASN A 104 12.19 -6.72 -19.22
N HIS A 105 11.98 -5.82 -20.18
CA HIS A 105 12.11 -4.38 -20.03
C HIS A 105 10.82 -3.69 -20.49
N ILE A 106 10.18 -2.95 -19.58
CA ILE A 106 9.10 -2.01 -19.92
C ILE A 106 9.69 -0.61 -19.89
N ASP A 107 9.50 0.16 -20.95
CA ASP A 107 9.93 1.56 -20.92
C ASP A 107 9.02 2.39 -19.99
N ASN A 108 9.50 3.57 -19.59
CA ASN A 108 8.78 4.45 -18.67
C ASN A 108 7.42 4.93 -19.24
N GLN A 109 7.33 5.14 -20.56
CA GLN A 109 6.12 5.63 -21.21
C GLN A 109 5.03 4.56 -21.23
N GLN A 110 5.37 3.34 -21.61
CA GLN A 110 4.50 2.16 -21.58
C GLN A 110 4.02 1.86 -20.17
N PHE A 111 4.92 1.89 -19.19
CA PHE A 111 4.54 1.76 -17.78
C PHE A 111 3.50 2.80 -17.41
N GLN A 112 3.76 4.08 -17.71
CA GLN A 112 2.86 5.18 -17.36
C GLN A 112 1.50 5.06 -18.03
N GLN A 113 1.44 4.62 -19.29
CA GLN A 113 0.19 4.42 -20.03
C GLN A 113 -0.66 3.31 -19.39
N GLN A 114 -0.07 2.17 -19.06
CA GLN A 114 -0.79 1.08 -18.39
C GLN A 114 -1.20 1.48 -16.97
N PHE A 115 -0.30 2.12 -16.23
CA PHE A 115 -0.56 2.58 -14.87
C PHE A 115 -1.72 3.57 -14.82
N LYS A 116 -1.83 4.49 -15.80
CA LYS A 116 -2.94 5.44 -15.92
C LYS A 116 -4.31 4.76 -16.00
N ILE A 117 -4.41 3.63 -16.71
CA ILE A 117 -5.65 2.86 -16.83
C ILE A 117 -6.02 2.23 -15.48
N GLN A 118 -5.03 1.66 -14.78
CA GLN A 118 -5.25 1.08 -13.47
C GLN A 118 -5.55 2.14 -12.39
N ALA A 119 -4.93 3.33 -12.49
CA ALA A 119 -5.00 4.38 -11.47
C ALA A 119 -6.42 4.79 -11.09
N GLN A 120 -7.35 4.73 -12.04
CA GLN A 120 -8.77 5.01 -11.82
C GLN A 120 -9.44 4.02 -10.86
N LYS A 121 -8.92 2.79 -10.78
CA LYS A 121 -9.50 1.68 -10.01
C LYS A 121 -8.93 1.58 -8.59
N PHE A 122 -7.77 2.18 -8.33
CA PHE A 122 -7.13 2.08 -7.02
C PHE A 122 -8.02 2.62 -5.89
N LEU A 123 -7.86 2.03 -4.70
CA LEU A 123 -8.58 2.39 -3.49
C LEU A 123 -8.32 3.85 -3.08
N ILE A 124 -7.10 4.36 -3.30
CA ILE A 124 -6.75 5.76 -3.06
C ILE A 124 -7.59 6.74 -3.90
N ASN A 125 -8.25 6.27 -4.97
CA ASN A 125 -9.10 7.08 -5.84
C ASN A 125 -10.59 7.08 -5.42
N LYS A 126 -10.96 6.34 -4.37
CA LYS A 126 -12.38 6.13 -3.99
C LYS A 126 -12.95 7.26 -3.13
N LYS A 127 -12.14 7.90 -2.30
CA LYS A 127 -12.53 8.97 -1.37
C LYS A 127 -11.35 9.91 -1.13
N LEU A 128 -11.59 11.20 -0.95
CA LEU A 128 -10.58 12.13 -0.43
C LEU A 128 -10.24 11.76 1.02
N LEU A 129 -8.95 11.75 1.35
CA LEU A 129 -8.44 11.34 2.66
C LEU A 129 -8.24 12.52 3.63
N ASN A 130 -8.62 13.75 3.26
CA ASN A 130 -8.40 14.96 4.06
C ASN A 130 -9.00 14.90 5.47
N GLU A 131 -10.05 14.11 5.69
CA GLU A 131 -10.68 13.90 7.00
C GLU A 131 -10.08 12.71 7.76
N GLU A 132 -9.23 11.91 7.12
CA GLU A 132 -8.66 10.65 7.62
C GLU A 132 -7.14 10.80 7.82
N MET A 133 -6.73 11.78 8.62
CA MET A 133 -5.31 12.13 8.82
C MET A 133 -4.45 10.95 9.28
N GLY A 134 -5.00 10.02 10.06
CA GLY A 134 -4.30 8.81 10.46
C GLY A 134 -3.88 7.95 9.27
N ILE A 135 -4.76 7.80 8.26
CA ILE A 135 -4.45 7.07 7.02
C ILE A 135 -3.31 7.77 6.28
N ILE A 136 -3.38 9.10 6.14
CA ILE A 136 -2.35 9.89 5.45
C ILE A 136 -0.99 9.70 6.14
N GLN A 137 -0.94 9.82 7.47
CA GLN A 137 0.30 9.67 8.24
C GLN A 137 0.87 8.26 8.11
N PHE A 138 0.03 7.22 8.26
CA PHE A 138 0.49 5.83 8.12
C PHE A 138 1.06 5.52 6.73
N ILE A 139 0.56 6.15 5.66
CA ILE A 139 1.14 6.01 4.32
C ILE A 139 2.43 6.83 4.21
N ALA A 140 2.43 8.06 4.71
CA ALA A 140 3.59 8.96 4.67
C ALA A 140 4.81 8.33 5.38
N ASP A 141 4.62 7.74 6.55
CA ASP A 141 5.67 7.08 7.33
C ASP A 141 6.33 5.92 6.55
N ARG A 142 5.63 5.31 5.58
CA ARG A 142 6.14 4.20 4.76
C ARG A 142 6.98 4.64 3.56
N ILE A 143 6.95 5.92 3.20
CA ILE A 143 7.69 6.44 2.04
C ILE A 143 9.21 6.38 2.25
N TYR A 144 9.68 6.52 3.49
CA TYR A 144 11.10 6.45 3.84
C TYR A 144 11.46 5.21 4.66
N ASP A 145 10.57 4.24 4.70
CA ASP A 145 10.86 2.96 5.34
C ASP A 145 11.97 2.26 4.51
N ASN A 146 13.02 1.80 5.18
CA ASN A 146 14.12 1.07 4.54
C ASN A 146 13.70 -0.35 4.11
N ASN A 147 12.46 -0.75 4.43
CA ASN A 147 11.90 -2.00 3.98
C ASN A 147 11.68 -1.99 2.45
N LEU A 148 12.36 -2.91 1.76
CA LEU A 148 12.28 -3.09 0.29
C LEU A 148 10.85 -3.26 -0.21
N MET A 149 9.94 -3.74 0.63
CA MET A 149 8.53 -3.87 0.34
C MET A 149 7.87 -2.55 -0.10
N PHE A 150 8.33 -1.41 0.41
CA PHE A 150 7.75 -0.09 0.12
C PHE A 150 8.58 0.74 -0.86
N VAL A 151 9.63 0.16 -1.47
CA VAL A 151 10.60 0.88 -2.31
C VAL A 151 9.94 1.64 -3.47
N ASN A 152 8.86 1.10 -4.04
CA ASN A 152 8.14 1.70 -5.17
C ASN A 152 6.97 2.62 -4.74
N LEU A 153 6.72 2.81 -3.44
CA LEU A 153 5.55 3.58 -2.99
C LEU A 153 5.66 5.04 -3.43
N LYS A 154 6.82 5.66 -3.20
CA LYS A 154 7.07 7.07 -3.56
C LYS A 154 6.91 7.32 -5.06
N SER A 155 7.56 6.49 -5.87
CA SER A 155 7.51 6.60 -7.34
C SER A 155 6.08 6.49 -7.86
N ARG A 156 5.30 5.52 -7.36
CA ARG A 156 3.90 5.32 -7.75
C ARG A 156 2.99 6.46 -7.34
N LEU A 157 3.21 7.09 -6.19
CA LEU A 157 2.47 8.31 -5.81
C LEU A 157 2.72 9.46 -6.79
N PHE A 158 3.96 9.68 -7.23
CA PHE A 158 4.25 10.65 -8.29
C PHE A 158 3.57 10.28 -9.62
N ARG A 159 3.54 9.00 -9.98
CA ARG A 159 2.84 8.54 -11.20
C ARG A 159 1.33 8.75 -11.14
N LEU A 160 0.70 8.71 -9.97
CA LEU A 160 -0.71 9.07 -9.81
C LEU A 160 -0.96 10.55 -10.14
N ILE A 161 -0.08 11.43 -9.63
CA ILE A 161 -0.13 12.87 -9.94
C ILE A 161 0.09 13.09 -11.45
N GLN A 162 1.07 12.41 -12.04
CA GLN A 162 1.31 12.51 -13.49
C GLN A 162 0.11 11.99 -14.31
N SER A 163 -0.55 10.92 -13.85
CA SER A 163 -1.71 10.33 -14.52
C SER A 163 -2.90 11.30 -14.58
N SER A 164 -3.08 12.16 -13.57
CA SER A 164 -4.23 13.07 -13.50
C SER A 164 -4.14 14.26 -14.48
N LYS A 165 -2.93 14.64 -14.92
CA LYS A 165 -2.72 15.76 -15.88
C LYS A 165 -3.65 15.67 -17.09
N ASN A 166 -3.86 14.46 -17.59
CA ASN A 166 -4.67 14.15 -18.78
C ASN A 166 -5.81 13.17 -18.44
N ASN A 167 -6.26 13.10 -17.18
CA ASN A 167 -7.27 12.13 -16.73
C ASN A 167 -8.01 12.61 -15.47
N SER A 168 -9.13 13.30 -15.65
CA SER A 168 -9.96 13.78 -14.54
C SER A 168 -10.47 12.66 -13.62
N LYS A 169 -10.58 11.42 -14.12
CA LYS A 169 -10.99 10.26 -13.32
C LYS A 169 -9.96 9.82 -12.27
N VAL A 170 -8.75 10.37 -12.29
CA VAL A 170 -7.65 10.07 -11.33
C VAL A 170 -7.42 11.27 -10.38
N SER A 171 -8.27 12.29 -10.43
CA SER A 171 -8.09 13.53 -9.65
C SER A 171 -8.05 13.29 -8.14
N ILE A 172 -8.90 12.42 -7.61
CA ILE A 172 -8.94 12.06 -6.18
C ILE A 172 -7.64 11.39 -5.76
N ALA A 173 -7.20 10.38 -6.52
CA ALA A 173 -5.92 9.71 -6.28
C ALA A 173 -4.75 10.69 -6.29
N ALA A 174 -4.72 11.62 -7.26
CA ALA A 174 -3.66 12.63 -7.36
C ALA A 174 -3.69 13.62 -6.19
N ALA A 175 -4.87 14.08 -5.76
CA ALA A 175 -5.01 14.97 -4.61
C ALA A 175 -4.53 14.29 -3.31
N ASN A 176 -4.93 13.03 -3.12
CA ASN A 176 -4.48 12.21 -2.00
C ASN A 176 -2.96 11.97 -2.05
N ALA A 177 -2.41 11.62 -3.22
CA ALA A 177 -0.98 11.40 -3.40
C ALA A 177 -0.16 12.66 -3.12
N ALA A 178 -0.60 13.82 -3.62
CA ALA A 178 0.06 15.10 -3.33
C ALA A 178 0.03 15.43 -1.83
N THR A 179 -1.10 15.16 -1.17
CA THR A 179 -1.24 15.36 0.28
C THR A 179 -0.28 14.46 1.06
N ILE A 180 -0.25 13.16 0.76
CA ILE A 180 0.65 12.19 1.39
C ILE A 180 2.12 12.58 1.19
N LEU A 181 2.51 12.91 -0.04
CA LEU A 181 3.88 13.34 -0.35
C LEU A 181 4.27 14.65 0.37
N ASN A 182 3.31 15.53 0.63
CA ASN A 182 3.55 16.75 1.41
C ASN A 182 3.67 16.48 2.92
N VAL A 183 3.02 15.45 3.45
CA VAL A 183 3.17 15.03 4.85
C VAL A 183 4.48 14.26 5.05
N ALA A 184 4.89 13.45 4.08
CA ALA A 184 6.17 12.74 4.08
C ALA A 184 7.37 13.66 3.78
N ARG A 185 7.42 14.85 4.36
CA ARG A 185 8.55 15.78 4.21
C ARG A 185 9.62 15.53 5.24
#